data_AF-A0A414SK51-F1
#
_entry.id   AF-A0A414SK51-F1
#
_cell.length_a   1.000
_cell.length_b   1.000
_cell.length_c   1.000
_cell.angle_alpha   90.00
_cell.angle_beta   90.00
_cell.angle_gamma   90.00
#
_symmetry.space_group_name_H-M   'P 1'
#
loop_
_entity.id
_entity.type
_entity.pdbx_description
1 polymer ?
#
loop_
_entity_poly.entity_id
_entity_poly.type
_entity_poly.pdbx_seq_one_letter_code
_entity_poly.pdbx_strand_id
1 'polypeptide(L)' 'MANYLYKKNTVTTKKLAGIYDAEGGIINVDGEDKELLEELRDFEGAAIELVVKVKEETDLADA' A
#
# COMPACT_ATOMS: atom_id res chain seq x y z
N MET A 1 -30.36 24.98 -11.23
CA MET A 1 -30.63 23.86 -10.30
C MET A 1 -29.44 23.73 -9.39
N ALA A 2 -29.62 23.87 -8.07
CA ALA A 2 -28.50 23.81 -7.15
C ALA A 2 -27.94 22.38 -7.12
N ASN A 3 -26.70 22.20 -7.56
CA ASN A 3 -25.91 20.98 -7.37
C ASN A 3 -25.50 20.89 -5.89
N TYR A 4 -26.47 20.75 -4.99
CA TYR A 4 -26.16 20.50 -3.60
C TYR A 4 -25.80 19.02 -3.44
N LEU A 5 -24.50 18.73 -3.49
CA LEU A 5 -23.95 17.40 -3.27
C LEU A 5 -23.31 17.34 -1.88
N TYR A 6 -23.93 16.60 -0.97
CA TYR A 6 -23.39 16.31 0.36
C TYR A 6 -23.07 14.83 0.45
N LYS A 7 -21.77 14.48 0.51
CA LYS A 7 -21.28 13.09 0.54
C LYS A 7 -20.28 12.92 1.68
N LYS A 8 -20.45 11.86 2.48
CA LYS A 8 -19.44 11.37 3.41
C LYS A 8 -18.58 10.33 2.71
N ASN A 9 -17.26 10.49 2.78
CA ASN A 9 -16.30 9.50 2.29
C ASN A 9 -15.42 9.05 3.46
N THR A 10 -15.18 7.74 3.55
CA THR A 10 -14.31 7.15 4.58
C THR A 10 -13.27 6.32 3.84
N VAL A 11 -12.00 6.52 4.17
CA VAL A 11 -10.88 5.79 3.57
C VAL A 11 -10.06 5.18 4.69
N THR A 12 -9.79 3.89 4.58
CA THR A 12 -8.85 3.15 5.43
C THR A 12 -7.65 2.79 4.57
N THR A 13 -6.44 3.09 5.04
CA THR A 13 -5.21 2.89 4.27
C THR A 13 -4.18 2.16 5.12
N LYS A 14 -3.56 1.13 4.55
CA LYS A 14 -2.38 0.46 5.10
C LYS A 14 -1.23 0.59 4.11
N LYS A 15 -0.10 1.13 4.55
CA LYS A 15 1.09 1.31 3.71
C LYS A 15 2.15 0.32 4.17
N LEU A 16 2.53 -0.58 3.26
CA LEU A 16 3.66 -1.49 3.41
C LEU A 16 4.72 -1.05 2.39
N ALA A 17 5.92 -0.74 2.86
CA ALA A 17 7.04 -0.33 2.02
C ALA A 17 8.23 -1.20 2.38
N GLY A 18 8.73 -1.94 1.40
CA GLY A 18 9.70 -2.99 1.63
C GLY A 18 10.00 -3.74 0.33
N ILE A 19 10.81 -4.78 0.45
CA ILE A 19 11.18 -5.62 -0.69
C ILE A 19 10.14 -6.75 -0.80
N TYR A 20 9.43 -6.79 -1.93
CA TYR A 20 8.45 -7.84 -2.19
C TYR A 20 9.14 -9.11 -2.70
N ASP A 21 8.90 -10.24 -2.03
CA ASP A 21 9.28 -11.57 -2.47
C ASP A 21 8.00 -12.31 -2.94
N ALA A 22 7.91 -12.50 -4.25
CA ALA A 22 6.76 -13.14 -4.88
C ALA A 22 6.72 -14.67 -4.67
N GLU A 23 7.87 -15.33 -4.50
CA GLU A 23 7.93 -16.77 -4.26
C GLU A 23 7.55 -17.08 -2.81
N GLY A 24 8.03 -16.27 -1.86
CA GLY A 24 7.69 -16.39 -0.44
C GLY A 24 6.30 -15.85 -0.09
N GLY A 25 5.73 -14.96 -0.92
CA GLY A 25 4.46 -14.30 -0.59
C GLY A 25 4.59 -13.28 0.55
N ILE A 26 5.81 -12.77 0.76
CA ILE A 26 6.16 -11.87 1.86
C ILE A 26 6.59 -10.49 1.35
N ILE A 27 6.53 -9.51 2.23
CA ILE A 27 7.22 -8.23 2.06
C ILE A 27 8.19 -8.06 3.24
N ASN A 28 9.48 -7.89 2.93
CA ASN A 28 10.48 -7.55 3.94
C ASN A 28 10.42 -6.06 4.24
N VAL A 29 9.97 -5.70 5.43
CA VAL A 29 9.86 -4.32 5.91
C VAL A 29 10.91 -4.13 7.00
N ASP A 30 11.91 -3.30 6.74
CA ASP A 30 12.99 -2.98 7.69
C ASP A 30 13.71 -4.22 8.28
N GLY A 31 13.88 -5.27 7.47
CA GLY A 31 14.52 -6.52 7.88
C GLY A 31 13.58 -7.56 8.50
N GLU A 32 12.30 -7.25 8.64
CA GLU A 32 11.27 -8.18 9.12
C GLU A 32 10.40 -8.68 7.98
N ASP A 33 10.28 -10.01 7.83
CA ASP A 33 9.42 -10.63 6.84
C ASP A 33 7.96 -10.62 7.32
N LYS A 34 7.07 -10.08 6.48
CA LYS A 34 5.62 -10.06 6.73
C LYS A 34 4.87 -10.78 5.63
N GLU A 35 3.97 -11.68 6.00
CA GLU A 35 3.06 -12.33 5.04
C GLU A 35 2.07 -11.31 4.47
N LEU A 36 2.12 -11.10 3.15
CA LEU A 36 1.36 -10.02 2.51
C LEU A 36 -0.16 -10.24 2.64
N LEU A 37 -0.63 -11.48 2.53
CA LEU A 37 -2.06 -11.81 2.63
C LEU A 37 -2.59 -11.65 4.06
N GLU A 38 -1.79 -11.97 5.08
CA GLU A 38 -2.16 -11.71 6.48
C GLU A 38 -2.34 -10.21 6.73
N GLU A 39 -1.42 -9.39 6.21
CA GLU A 39 -1.51 -7.93 6.35
C GLU A 39 -2.73 -7.32 5.64
N LEU A 40 -3.26 -7.98 4.60
CA LEU A 40 -4.46 -7.56 3.87
C LEU A 40 -5.78 -8.00 4.54
N ARG A 41 -5.74 -8.83 5.58
CA ARG A 41 -6.96 -9.29 6.28
C ARG A 41 -7.79 -8.15 6.88
N ASP A 42 -7.16 -7.03 7.23
CA ASP A 42 -7.85 -5.82 7.70
C ASP A 42 -8.86 -5.26 6.67
N PHE A 43 -8.77 -5.68 5.41
CA PHE A 43 -9.62 -5.25 4.30
C PHE A 43 -10.54 -6.37 3.77
N GLU A 44 -10.64 -7.50 4.47
CA GLU A 44 -11.48 -8.62 4.05
C GLU A 44 -12.94 -8.17 3.82
N GLY A 45 -13.50 -8.56 2.66
CA GLY A 45 -14.87 -8.22 2.26
C GLY A 45 -15.07 -6.80 1.70
N ALA A 46 -14.03 -5.97 1.66
CA ALA A 46 -14.09 -4.65 1.03
C ALA A 46 -13.68 -4.69 -0.45
N ALA A 47 -14.25 -3.80 -1.26
CA ALA A 47 -13.72 -3.52 -2.60
C ALA A 47 -12.46 -2.67 -2.45
N ILE A 48 -11.29 -3.26 -2.73
CA ILE A 48 -10.00 -2.58 -2.62
C ILE A 48 -9.34 -2.35 -3.98
N GLU A 49 -8.56 -1.28 -4.07
CA GLU A 49 -7.61 -1.03 -5.16
C GLU A 49 -6.19 -1.20 -4.60
N LEU A 50 -5.42 -2.12 -5.16
CA LEU A 50 -4.02 -2.34 -4.76
C LEU A 50 -3.09 -1.60 -5.73
N VAL A 51 -2.26 -0.70 -5.19
CA VAL A 51 -1.30 0.09 -5.99
C VAL A 51 0.12 -0.28 -5.59
N VAL A 52 0.87 -0.87 -6.52
CA VAL A 52 2.29 -1.20 -6.35
C VAL A 52 3.16 -0.10 -6.97
N LYS A 53 4.20 0.36 -6.27
CA LYS A 53 5.14 1.39 -6.74
C LYS A 53 6.57 0.95 -6.46
N VAL A 54 7.41 0.98 -7.49
CA VAL A 54 8.87 0.89 -7.34
C VAL A 54 9.42 2.31 -7.31
N LYS A 55 10.23 2.63 -6.30
CA LYS A 55 10.88 3.94 -6.16
C LYS A 55 12.38 3.72 -6.11
N GLU A 56 13.10 4.44 -6.95
CA GLU A 56 14.55 4.51 -6.94
C GLU A 56 14.91 5.96 -6.65
N GLU A 57 15.61 6.20 -5.54
CA GLU A 57 16.10 7.53 -5.17
C GLU A 57 17.61 7.51 -5.40
N THR A 58 18.09 8.44 -6.23
CA THR A 58 19.52 8.66 -6.44
C THR A 58 19.84 10.06 -5.94
N ASP A 59 20.68 10.17 -4.92
CA ASP A 59 21.18 11.46 -4.46
C ASP A 59 22.10 12.05 -5.53
N LEU A 60 21.63 13.12 -6.17
CA LEU A 60 22.36 13.88 -7.20
C LEU A 60 23.28 14.94 -6.59
N ALA A 61 23.44 14.97 -5.26
CA ALA A 61 24.23 15.98 -4.55
C ALA A 61 25.75 15.83 -4.74
N ASP A 62 26.20 14.73 -5.35
CA ASP A 62 27.61 14.45 -5.68
C ASP A 62 27.80 14.09 -7.18
N ALA A 63 26.89 14.50 -8.07
CA ALA A 63 26.99 14.32 -9.52
C ALA A 63 27.58 15.53 -10.25
#